data_AF-A0A6M8VCI1-F1
#
_entry.id   AF-A0A6M8VCI1-F1
#
_cell.length_a   1.000
_cell.length_b   1.000
_cell.length_c   1.000
_cell.angle_alpha   90.00
_cell.angle_beta   90.00
_cell.angle_gamma   90.00
#
_symmetry.space_group_name_H-M   'P 1'
#
loop_
_entity.id
_entity.type
_entity.pdbx_description
1 polymer ?
#
loop_
_entity_poly.entity_id
_entity_poly.type
_entity_poly.pdbx_seq_one_letter_code
_entity_poly.pdbx_strand_id
1 'polypeptide(L)'
;MKYILPLIFIFYVIVLSFFSRGEFPDSEFNNSYFPYLSERPLTEDGFYSLKIAWNIGTGKGITYNYNQSTTGFQPLYVFLLSMFAFIISGLGGDKITFLRLVILFSGLTALLLSFSFYQFTKQFEKRTS
;
A
#
# COMPACT_ATOMS: atom_id res chain seq x y z
N MET A 1 -12.69 -23.40 10.09
CA MET A 1 -11.65 -22.57 10.76
C MET A 1 -10.57 -22.04 9.81
N LYS A 2 -10.13 -22.79 8.78
CA LYS A 2 -9.04 -22.41 7.85
C LYS A 2 -9.12 -21.02 7.20
N TYR A 3 -10.33 -20.50 6.96
CA TYR A 3 -10.54 -19.20 6.29
C TYR A 3 -10.84 -18.03 7.23
N ILE A 4 -10.93 -18.28 8.54
CA ILE A 4 -11.32 -17.24 9.52
C ILE A 4 -10.23 -16.15 9.59
N LEU A 5 -8.96 -16.54 9.64
CA LEU A 5 -7.84 -15.58 9.70
C LEU A 5 -7.74 -14.70 8.44
N PRO A 6 -7.78 -15.26 7.20
CA PRO A 6 -7.86 -14.44 5.99
C PRO A 6 -9.05 -13.48 5.99
N LEU A 7 -10.23 -13.91 6.44
CA LEU A 7 -11.43 -13.06 6.51
C LEU A 7 -11.26 -11.90 7.50
N ILE A 8 -10.72 -12.17 8.70
CA ILE A 8 -10.41 -11.13 9.69
C ILE A 8 -9.38 -10.15 9.13
N PHE A 9 -8.36 -10.64 8.41
CA PHE A 9 -7.35 -9.80 7.79
C PHE A 9 -7.93 -8.91 6.69
N ILE A 10 -8.78 -9.46 5.81
CA ILE A 10 -9.50 -8.67 4.79
C ILE A 10 -10.34 -7.58 5.45
N PHE A 11 -11.10 -7.95 6.49
CA PHE A 11 -11.91 -6.99 7.24
C PHE A 11 -11.03 -5.88 7.85
N TYR A 12 -9.91 -6.24 8.46
CA TYR A 12 -8.93 -5.28 8.99
C TYR A 12 -8.40 -4.33 7.91
N VAL A 13 -8.01 -4.84 6.74
CA VAL A 13 -7.50 -4.02 5.62
C VAL A 13 -8.55 -3.05 5.11
N ILE A 14 -9.82 -3.48 4.99
CA ILE A 14 -10.93 -2.62 4.60
C ILE A 14 -11.15 -1.53 5.65
N VAL A 15 -11.26 -1.90 6.92
CA VAL A 15 -11.45 -0.93 8.02
C VAL A 15 -10.29 0.07 8.03
N LEU A 16 -9.05 -0.41 7.91
CA LEU A 16 -7.87 0.44 7.86
C LEU A 16 -7.90 1.40 6.66
N SER A 17 -8.21 0.91 5.46
CA SER A 17 -8.21 1.75 4.26
C SER A 17 -9.29 2.85 4.31
N PHE A 18 -10.50 2.54 4.78
CA PHE A 18 -11.62 3.49 4.69
C PHE A 18 -11.76 4.41 5.91
N PHE A 19 -11.39 3.94 7.10
CA PHE A 19 -11.61 4.66 8.36
C PHE A 19 -10.36 5.33 8.92
N SER A 20 -9.17 5.03 8.40
CA SER A 20 -7.95 5.76 8.82
C SER A 20 -8.00 7.23 8.39
N ARG A 21 -7.43 8.08 9.24
CA ARG A 21 -7.34 9.52 9.01
C ARG A 21 -6.27 9.84 7.97
N GLY A 22 -6.60 10.71 7.01
CA GLY A 22 -5.67 11.15 5.97
C GLY A 22 -4.73 12.27 6.39
N GLU A 23 -5.02 12.92 7.52
CA GLU A 23 -4.22 14.02 8.06
C GLU A 23 -2.92 13.49 8.70
N PHE A 24 -2.00 14.40 9.01
CA PHE A 24 -0.87 14.10 9.88
C PHE A 24 -1.28 14.31 11.34
N PRO A 25 -0.74 13.55 12.29
CA PRO A 25 -1.00 13.78 13.71
C PRO A 25 -0.47 15.16 14.13
N ASP A 26 -1.33 15.97 14.75
CA ASP A 26 -0.96 17.28 15.30
C ASP A 26 -0.22 17.19 16.64
N SER A 27 -0.15 16.00 17.24
CA SER A 27 0.49 15.74 18.52
C SER A 27 1.17 14.38 18.53
N GLU A 28 2.25 14.22 19.31
CA GLU A 28 2.98 12.95 19.47
C GLU A 28 2.10 11.81 20.01
N PHE A 29 1.02 12.15 20.73
CA PHE A 29 0.03 11.18 21.20
C PHE A 29 -1.20 11.19 20.29
N ASN A 30 -1.45 10.07 19.63
CA ASN A 30 -2.68 9.86 18.88
C ASN A 30 -3.81 9.49 19.85
N ASN A 31 -4.64 10.48 20.23
CA ASN A 31 -5.86 10.27 21.03
C ASN A 31 -7.07 9.82 20.19
N SER A 32 -6.89 9.50 18.91
CA SER A 32 -7.98 9.02 18.05
C SER A 32 -8.15 7.51 18.12
N TYR A 33 -9.41 7.07 18.02
CA TYR A 33 -9.75 5.66 17.85
C TYR A 33 -9.22 5.07 16.53
N PHE A 34 -9.06 5.89 15.49
CA PHE A 34 -8.55 5.46 14.20
C PHE A 34 -7.14 6.01 13.94
N PRO A 35 -6.24 5.19 13.40
CA PRO A 35 -4.87 5.60 13.12
C PRO A 35 -4.80 6.63 12.01
N TYR A 36 -3.71 7.40 11.98
CA TYR A 36 -3.36 8.19 10.80
C TYR A 36 -2.69 7.30 9.75
N LEU A 37 -2.98 7.56 8.47
CA LEU A 37 -2.34 6.86 7.35
C LEU A 37 -0.82 7.06 7.36
N SER A 38 -0.33 8.20 7.86
CA SER A 38 1.08 8.52 8.01
C SER A 38 1.80 7.69 9.07
N GLU A 39 1.08 7.15 10.06
CA GLU A 39 1.63 6.34 11.16
C GLU A 39 1.69 4.85 10.81
N ARG A 40 1.07 4.45 9.70
CA ARG A 40 1.08 3.04 9.27
C ARG A 40 2.36 2.75 8.51
N PRO A 41 2.87 1.50 8.59
CA PRO A 41 4.11 1.09 7.95
C PRO A 41 3.89 0.94 6.44
N LEU A 42 3.60 2.05 5.77
CA LEU A 42 4.17 2.31 4.46
C LEU A 42 5.64 2.56 4.82
N THR A 43 6.53 1.63 4.48
CA THR A 43 7.97 1.70 4.83
C THR A 43 8.54 3.11 4.58
N GLU A 44 9.67 3.46 5.20
CA GLU A 44 10.35 4.75 4.94
C GLU A 44 10.54 4.99 3.42
N ASP A 45 10.96 3.94 2.71
CA ASP A 45 11.05 3.90 1.24
C ASP A 45 9.69 3.88 0.53
N GLY A 46 8.63 3.50 1.24
CA GLY A 46 7.25 3.52 0.80
C GLY A 46 6.79 4.95 0.51
N PHE A 47 6.98 5.91 1.42
CA PHE A 47 6.61 7.31 1.15
C PHE A 47 7.39 7.91 -0.02
N TYR A 48 8.67 7.55 -0.14
CA TYR A 48 9.49 7.92 -1.26
C TYR A 48 8.98 7.34 -2.59
N SER A 49 8.74 6.03 -2.64
CA SER A 49 8.19 5.32 -3.80
C SER A 49 6.79 5.81 -4.19
N LEU A 50 5.95 6.10 -3.19
CA LEU A 50 4.61 6.66 -3.37
C LEU A 50 4.64 8.05 -3.99
N LYS A 51 5.60 8.87 -3.56
CA LYS A 51 5.78 10.21 -4.12
C LYS A 51 6.23 10.14 -5.58
N ILE A 52 7.18 9.27 -5.90
CA ILE A 52 7.63 9.05 -7.28
C ILE A 52 6.47 8.52 -8.13
N ALA A 53 5.73 7.53 -7.64
CA ALA A 53 4.58 6.97 -8.33
C ALA A 53 3.50 8.03 -8.60
N TRP A 54 3.20 8.88 -7.62
CA TRP A 54 2.27 10.00 -7.79
C TRP A 54 2.77 11.00 -8.84
N ASN A 55 4.05 11.35 -8.80
CA ASN A 55 4.65 12.27 -9.76
C ASN A 55 4.61 11.71 -11.18
N ILE A 56 4.93 10.42 -11.38
CA ILE A 56 4.81 9.75 -12.67
C ILE A 56 3.36 9.76 -13.15
N GLY A 57 2.42 9.31 -12.31
CA GLY A 57 0.99 9.23 -12.66
C GLY A 57 0.34 10.58 -12.94
N THR A 58 0.87 11.68 -12.38
CA THR A 58 0.40 13.06 -12.62
C THR A 58 1.21 13.82 -13.67
N GLY A 59 2.09 13.14 -14.41
CA GLY A 59 2.84 13.74 -15.53
C GLY A 59 4.05 14.59 -15.13
N LYS A 60 4.51 14.51 -13.88
CA LYS A 60 5.72 15.22 -13.38
C LYS A 60 7.02 14.44 -13.60
N GLY A 61 6.94 13.30 -14.30
CA GLY A 61 8.06 12.44 -14.59
C GLY A 61 8.59 11.67 -13.38
N ILE A 62 9.75 11.03 -13.58
CA ILE A 62 10.43 10.22 -12.57
C ILE A 62 11.19 11.15 -11.61
N THR A 63 10.45 11.82 -10.73
CA THR A 63 10.97 12.86 -9.83
C THR A 63 10.49 12.67 -8.39
N TYR A 64 11.24 13.21 -7.43
CA TYR A 64 10.87 13.24 -6.01
C TYR A 64 10.47 14.67 -5.56
N ASN A 65 10.85 15.09 -4.35
CA ASN A 65 10.63 16.44 -3.84
C ASN A 65 11.39 17.47 -4.67
N TYR A 66 10.80 18.66 -4.80
CA TYR A 66 11.37 19.78 -5.56
C TYR A 66 11.73 19.45 -7.02
N ASN A 67 11.02 18.48 -7.64
CA ASN A 67 11.26 17.99 -8.99
C ASN A 67 12.70 17.47 -9.24
N GLN A 68 13.41 17.07 -8.19
CA GLN A 68 14.72 16.45 -8.34
C GLN A 68 14.57 15.04 -8.95
N SER A 69 15.48 14.71 -9.86
CA SER A 69 15.56 13.36 -10.43
C SER A 69 15.93 12.35 -9.35
N THR A 70 15.31 11.18 -9.37
CA THR A 70 15.64 10.08 -8.46
C THR A 70 16.72 9.18 -9.08
N THR A 71 17.67 8.73 -8.27
CA THR A 71 18.79 7.87 -8.67
C THR A 71 18.57 6.39 -8.34
N GLY A 72 17.46 6.04 -7.67
CA GLY A 72 17.15 4.66 -7.30
C GLY A 72 15.76 4.52 -6.70
N PHE A 73 15.01 3.55 -7.22
CA PHE A 73 13.73 3.04 -6.70
C PHE A 73 13.48 1.65 -7.29
N GLN A 74 12.59 0.86 -6.69
CA GLN A 74 12.21 -0.44 -7.25
C GLN A 74 11.22 -0.23 -8.43
N PRO A 75 11.62 -0.49 -9.70
CA PRO A 75 10.83 -0.03 -10.85
C PRO A 75 9.46 -0.68 -10.96
N LEU A 76 9.38 -2.00 -10.75
CA LEU A 76 8.12 -2.75 -10.88
C LEU A 76 7.02 -2.21 -9.95
N TYR A 77 7.35 -2.00 -8.68
CA TYR A 77 6.38 -1.49 -7.71
C TYR A 77 5.97 -0.05 -8.01
N VAL A 78 6.94 0.83 -8.30
CA VAL A 78 6.64 2.24 -8.59
C VAL A 78 5.80 2.41 -9.85
N PHE A 79 6.10 1.67 -10.93
CA PHE A 79 5.28 1.77 -12.15
C PHE A 79 3.87 1.25 -11.95
N LEU A 80 3.69 0.16 -11.21
CA LEU A 80 2.36 -0.34 -10.86
C LEU A 80 1.58 0.69 -10.04
N LEU A 81 2.20 1.29 -9.03
CA LEU A 81 1.58 2.36 -8.26
C LEU A 81 1.32 3.62 -9.08
N SER A 82 2.17 3.93 -10.07
CA SER A 82 1.97 5.10 -10.95
C SER A 82 0.72 4.96 -11.82
N MET A 83 0.35 3.73 -12.21
CA MET A 83 -0.91 3.46 -12.89
C MET A 83 -2.11 3.76 -11.97
N PHE A 84 -2.03 3.40 -10.70
CA PHE A 84 -3.06 3.78 -9.72
C PHE A 84 -3.15 5.29 -9.55
N ALA A 85 -2.00 5.97 -9.44
CA ALA A 85 -1.98 7.43 -9.35
C ALA A 85 -2.57 8.11 -10.59
N PHE A 86 -2.27 7.60 -11.80
CA PHE A 86 -2.85 8.08 -13.05
C PHE A 86 -4.39 7.94 -13.06
N ILE A 87 -4.91 6.76 -12.71
CA ILE A 87 -6.35 6.51 -12.66
C ILE A 87 -7.02 7.41 -11.62
N ILE A 88 -6.50 7.47 -10.40
CA ILE A 88 -7.08 8.28 -9.32
C ILE A 88 -7.03 9.76 -9.65
N SER A 89 -5.90 10.26 -10.15
CA SER A 89 -5.80 11.66 -10.58
C SER A 89 -6.72 11.98 -11.75
N GLY A 90 -6.90 11.05 -12.69
CA GLY A 90 -7.83 11.21 -13.82
C GLY A 90 -9.30 11.26 -13.39
N LEU A 91 -9.65 10.61 -12.28
CA LEU A 91 -10.97 10.66 -11.65
C LEU A 91 -11.15 11.84 -10.69
N GLY A 92 -10.18 12.76 -10.60
CA GLY A 92 -10.22 13.90 -9.68
C GLY A 92 -9.95 13.56 -8.22
N GLY A 93 -9.44 12.35 -7.94
CA GLY A 93 -9.05 11.91 -6.62
C GLY A 93 -7.73 12.52 -6.15
N ASP A 94 -7.54 12.55 -4.84
CA ASP A 94 -6.38 13.15 -4.18
C ASP A 94 -5.35 12.10 -3.74
N LYS A 95 -4.27 12.57 -3.12
CA LYS A 95 -3.20 11.70 -2.59
C LYS A 95 -3.71 10.76 -1.50
N ILE A 96 -4.69 11.18 -0.70
CA ILE A 96 -5.26 10.34 0.35
C ILE A 96 -6.03 9.18 -0.27
N THR A 97 -6.85 9.46 -1.29
CA THR A 97 -7.56 8.42 -2.05
C THR A 97 -6.58 7.42 -2.68
N PHE A 98 -5.46 7.93 -3.24
CA PHE A 98 -4.39 7.08 -3.74
C PHE A 98 -3.78 6.19 -2.64
N LEU A 99 -3.43 6.74 -1.48
CA LEU A 99 -2.88 5.97 -0.35
C LEU A 99 -3.83 4.86 0.11
N ARG A 100 -5.13 5.13 0.16
CA ARG A 100 -6.15 4.13 0.50
C ARG A 100 -6.12 2.96 -0.49
N LEU A 101 -6.06 3.24 -1.79
CA LEU A 101 -5.93 2.21 -2.81
C LEU A 101 -4.63 1.41 -2.67
N VAL A 102 -3.52 2.05 -2.31
CA VAL A 102 -2.25 1.33 -2.04
C VAL A 102 -2.40 0.40 -0.84
N ILE A 103 -3.08 0.79 0.24
CA ILE A 103 -3.31 -0.10 1.40
C ILE A 103 -4.11 -1.33 0.99
N LEU A 104 -5.17 -1.15 0.19
CA LEU A 104 -5.94 -2.28 -0.34
C LEU A 104 -5.07 -3.22 -1.18
N PHE A 105 -4.23 -2.64 -2.05
CA PHE A 105 -3.29 -3.42 -2.87
C PHE A 105 -2.26 -4.17 -2.01
N SER A 106 -1.66 -3.52 -1.01
CA SER A 106 -0.74 -4.15 -0.07
C SER A 106 -1.40 -5.31 0.69
N GLY A 107 -2.64 -5.13 1.15
CA GLY A 107 -3.42 -6.21 1.77
C GLY A 107 -3.67 -7.39 0.82
N LEU A 108 -4.01 -7.11 -0.44
CA LEU A 108 -4.18 -8.15 -1.47
C LEU A 108 -2.87 -8.90 -1.74
N THR A 109 -1.76 -8.20 -1.91
CA THR A 109 -0.44 -8.84 -2.13
C THR A 109 -0.02 -9.71 -0.95
N ALA A 110 -0.28 -9.28 0.29
CA ALA A 110 -0.02 -10.08 1.49
C ALA A 110 -0.85 -11.37 1.52
N LEU A 111 -2.13 -11.31 1.12
CA LEU A 111 -3.00 -12.49 1.02
C LEU A 111 -2.52 -13.45 -0.07
N LEU A 112 -2.14 -12.95 -1.24
CA LEU A 112 -1.61 -13.76 -2.34
C LEU A 112 -0.29 -14.43 -1.96
N LEU A 113 0.59 -13.71 -1.26
CA LEU A 113 1.83 -14.26 -0.74
C LEU A 113 1.56 -15.39 0.26
N SER A 114 0.71 -15.13 1.26
CA SER A 114 0.31 -16.12 2.26
C SER A 114 -0.32 -17.37 1.62
N PHE A 115 -1.19 -17.18 0.63
CA PHE A 115 -1.77 -18.28 -0.14
C PHE A 115 -0.72 -19.08 -0.91
N SER A 116 0.24 -18.40 -1.55
CA SER A 116 1.33 -19.05 -2.28
C SER A 116 2.18 -19.91 -1.34
N PHE A 117 2.58 -19.37 -0.19
CA PHE A 117 3.29 -20.12 0.85
C PHE A 117 2.50 -21.34 1.33
N TYR A 118 1.19 -21.19 1.56
CA TYR A 118 0.34 -22.32 1.93
C TYR A 118 0.33 -23.44 0.88
N GLN A 119 0.34 -23.09 -0.41
CA GLN A 119 0.41 -24.09 -1.48
C GLN A 119 1.78 -24.77 -1.53
N PHE A 120 2.86 -23.99 -1.38
CA PHE A 120 4.21 -24.53 -1.32
C PHE A 120 4.36 -25.54 -0.18
N THR A 121 3.98 -25.18 1.05
CA THR A 121 4.11 -26.09 2.22
C THR A 121 3.33 -27.38 2.02
N LYS A 122 2.11 -27.30 1.50
CA LYS A 122 1.28 -28.47 1.19
C LYS A 122 1.91 -29.38 0.12
N GLN A 123 2.61 -28.80 -0.85
CA GLN A 123 3.30 -29.57 -1.88
C GLN A 123 4.51 -30.33 -1.30
N PHE A 124 5.25 -29.70 -0.37
CA PHE A 124 6.36 -30.35 0.32
C PHE A 124 5.90 -31.52 1.20
N GLU A 125 4.85 -31.34 1.99
CA GLU A 125 4.30 -32.38 2.87
C GLU A 125 3.88 -33.64 2.10
N LYS A 126 3.29 -33.46 0.91
CA LYS A 126 2.92 -34.57 0.01
C LYS A 126 4.09 -35.34 -0.60
N ARG A 127 5.29 -34.75 -0.67
CA ARG A 127 6.49 -35.42 -1.22
C ARG A 127 7.26 -36.23 -0.18
N THR A 128 7.02 -35.96 1.11
CA THR A 128 7.69 -36.63 2.24
C THR A 128 6.85 -37.74 2.87
N SER A 129 5.58 -37.88 2.46
CA SER A 129 4.67 -38.99 2.82
C SER A 129 4.60 -40.01 1.70
#